data_AF-A0A0N4XGY1-F1
#
_entry.id   AF-A0A0N4XGY1-F1
#
_cell.length_a   1.000
_cell.length_b   1.000
_cell.length_c   1.000
_cell.angle_alpha   90.00
_cell.angle_beta   90.00
_cell.angle_gamma   90.00
#
_symmetry.space_group_name_H-M   'P 1'
#
loop_
_entity.id
_entity.type
_entity.pdbx_description
1 polymer ?
#
loop_
_entity_poly.entity_id
_entity_poly.type
_entity_poly.pdbx_seq_one_letter_code
_entity_poly.pdbx_strand_id
1 'polypeptide(L)'
;MNRHHFSVYIRHCKLEVVLRRESGSKAEFRAAEWRWAIPQVCDDEWHSYSLLFNGVDDVNLMIDGRVFKADERNPEILDDWPLHQSKAGKTRLVVGACWHGRQQAMAQYFQGSLSSVFLLVGETESQSAIECAHRCPEQLQYTGMDELVEGQSVAYGTEQSSVTVTAQNEQQFSKMLQRISYVNTQEKPIPGHRPWTLTATVECAGGKQVSSDSAKGELRKYRCHGGA
;
A
#
# COMPACT_ATOMS: atom_id res chain seq x y z
N MET A 1 -30.37 6.47 -19.82
CA MET A 1 -28.95 6.09 -19.73
C MET A 1 -28.52 6.27 -18.29
N ASN A 2 -27.83 5.30 -17.70
CA ASN A 2 -27.25 5.51 -16.37
C ASN A 2 -26.12 6.52 -16.51
N ARG A 3 -26.17 7.59 -15.73
CA ARG A 3 -25.15 8.64 -15.73
C ARG A 3 -24.35 8.49 -14.45
N HIS A 4 -23.33 7.63 -14.48
CA HIS A 4 -22.40 7.46 -13.36
C HIS A 4 -21.53 8.71 -13.26
N HIS A 5 -21.72 9.51 -12.22
CA HIS A 5 -20.83 10.62 -11.92
C HIS A 5 -19.49 10.08 -11.40
N PHE A 6 -19.57 9.14 -10.48
CA PHE A 6 -18.45 8.47 -9.87
C PHE A 6 -18.73 6.97 -9.77
N SER A 7 -17.73 6.13 -10.03
CA SER A 7 -17.79 4.70 -9.72
C SER A 7 -16.40 4.10 -9.61
N VAL A 8 -16.24 3.16 -8.70
CA VAL A 8 -15.09 2.25 -8.62
C VAL A 8 -15.62 0.85 -8.83
N TYR A 9 -15.05 0.11 -9.78
CA TYR A 9 -15.49 -1.25 -10.09
C TYR A 9 -14.34 -2.09 -10.64
N ILE A 10 -14.53 -3.41 -10.62
CA ILE A 10 -13.59 -4.37 -11.20
C ILE A 10 -14.22 -4.97 -12.45
N ARG A 11 -13.45 -5.03 -13.52
CA ARG A 11 -13.88 -5.64 -14.79
C ARG A 11 -12.67 -6.22 -15.53
N HIS A 12 -12.79 -7.46 -15.98
CA HIS A 12 -11.74 -8.13 -16.76
C HIS A 12 -10.32 -8.01 -16.15
N CYS A 13 -10.20 -8.24 -14.84
CA CYS A 13 -8.94 -8.09 -14.10
C CYS A 13 -8.30 -6.71 -14.18
N LYS A 14 -9.15 -5.68 -14.28
CA LYS A 14 -8.76 -4.28 -14.09
C LYS A 14 -9.54 -3.69 -12.93
N LEU A 15 -8.87 -2.86 -12.14
CA LEU A 15 -9.52 -1.89 -11.27
C LEU A 15 -9.82 -0.65 -12.12
N GLU A 16 -11.08 -0.23 -12.17
CA GLU A 16 -11.51 0.89 -12.99
C GLU A 16 -12.19 1.94 -12.11
N VAL A 17 -11.83 3.20 -12.37
CA VAL A 17 -12.44 4.37 -11.74
C VAL A 17 -13.00 5.25 -12.84
N VAL A 18 -14.26 5.64 -12.69
CA VAL A 18 -14.88 6.71 -13.48
C VAL A 18 -15.10 7.89 -12.54
N LEU A 19 -14.59 9.06 -12.91
CA LEU A 19 -14.84 10.33 -12.24
C LEU A 19 -15.08 11.38 -13.32
N ARG A 20 -16.34 11.78 -13.51
CA ARG A 20 -16.71 12.75 -14.53
C ARG A 20 -16.95 14.12 -13.96
N ARG A 21 -16.61 15.15 -14.72
CA ARG A 21 -16.90 16.54 -14.36
C ARG A 21 -18.39 16.82 -14.32
N GLU A 22 -18.80 17.66 -13.36
CA GLU A 22 -20.19 18.05 -13.18
C GLU A 22 -20.74 18.93 -14.31
N SER A 23 -22.07 18.92 -14.45
CA SER A 23 -22.75 19.77 -15.44
C SER A 23 -22.54 21.25 -15.14
N GLY A 24 -22.11 22.01 -16.15
CA GLY A 24 -21.74 23.43 -16.01
C GLY A 24 -20.24 23.67 -15.85
N SER A 25 -19.44 22.60 -15.73
CA SER A 25 -17.99 22.68 -15.88
C SER A 25 -17.60 23.11 -17.30
N LYS A 26 -16.36 23.59 -17.47
CA LYS A 26 -15.82 23.97 -18.78
C LYS A 26 -15.95 22.81 -19.78
N ALA A 27 -16.54 23.08 -20.94
CA ALA A 27 -16.72 22.09 -22.00
C ALA A 27 -15.38 21.77 -22.66
N GLU A 28 -14.68 20.79 -22.09
CA GLU A 28 -13.39 20.28 -22.58
C GLU A 28 -13.42 18.76 -22.54
N PHE A 29 -12.59 18.12 -23.36
CA PHE A 29 -12.39 16.67 -23.33
C PHE A 29 -11.13 16.39 -22.50
N ARG A 30 -11.30 15.75 -21.32
CA ARG A 30 -10.24 15.54 -20.32
C ARG A 30 -10.48 14.27 -19.53
N ALA A 31 -9.45 13.82 -18.82
CA ALA A 31 -9.41 12.54 -18.11
C ALA A 31 -10.66 12.34 -17.24
N ALA A 32 -11.27 11.18 -17.38
CA ALA A 32 -12.53 10.85 -16.74
C ALA A 32 -12.64 9.38 -16.32
N GLU A 33 -11.79 8.52 -16.89
CA GLU A 33 -11.75 7.11 -16.55
C GLU A 33 -10.30 6.63 -16.48
N TRP A 34 -9.96 5.92 -15.41
CA TRP A 34 -8.66 5.31 -15.16
C TRP A 34 -8.83 3.82 -15.03
N ARG A 35 -8.07 3.05 -15.81
CA ARG A 35 -8.13 1.58 -15.82
C ARG A 35 -6.77 0.99 -15.53
N TRP A 36 -6.59 0.51 -14.30
CA TRP A 36 -5.37 -0.16 -13.86
C TRP A 36 -5.47 -1.66 -14.15
N ALA A 37 -4.59 -2.16 -15.02
CA ALA A 37 -4.41 -3.59 -15.20
C ALA A 37 -3.44 -4.10 -14.12
N ILE A 38 -3.99 -4.74 -13.08
CA ILE A 38 -3.24 -5.16 -11.88
C ILE A 38 -3.60 -6.60 -11.54
N PRO A 39 -2.63 -7.49 -11.26
CA PRO A 39 -2.92 -8.88 -10.94
C PRO A 39 -3.74 -9.06 -9.65
N GLN A 40 -3.58 -8.15 -8.68
CA GLN A 40 -4.20 -8.17 -7.35
C GLN A 40 -5.74 -8.19 -7.36
N VAL A 41 -6.38 -7.80 -8.46
CA VAL A 41 -7.85 -7.87 -8.54
C VAL A 41 -8.37 -9.26 -8.92
N CYS A 42 -7.48 -10.20 -9.27
CA CYS A 42 -7.84 -11.51 -9.82
C CYS A 42 -7.00 -12.68 -9.27
N ASP A 43 -6.20 -12.47 -8.22
CA ASP A 43 -5.38 -13.51 -7.59
C ASP A 43 -6.05 -14.21 -6.40
N ASP A 44 -7.29 -13.82 -6.05
CA ASP A 44 -8.09 -14.38 -4.94
C ASP A 44 -7.45 -14.16 -3.55
N GLU A 45 -6.61 -13.13 -3.43
CA GLU A 45 -6.01 -12.71 -2.16
C GLU A 45 -6.63 -11.40 -1.63
N TRP A 46 -6.41 -11.13 -0.34
CA TRP A 46 -6.83 -9.88 0.28
C TRP A 46 -5.87 -8.76 -0.06
N HIS A 47 -6.38 -7.72 -0.71
CA HIS A 47 -5.64 -6.51 -1.02
C HIS A 47 -6.34 -5.25 -0.50
N SER A 48 -5.55 -4.25 -0.15
CA SER A 48 -6.05 -2.89 0.07
C SER A 48 -5.84 -2.03 -1.19
N TYR A 49 -6.84 -1.21 -1.49
CA TYR A 49 -6.76 -0.24 -2.58
C TYR A 49 -7.06 1.15 -2.02
N SER A 50 -6.09 2.05 -2.11
CA SER A 50 -6.29 3.47 -1.79
C SER A 50 -6.31 4.28 -3.08
N LEU A 51 -7.43 4.93 -3.34
CA LEU A 51 -7.62 5.83 -4.49
C LEU A 51 -7.53 7.27 -4.00
N LEU A 52 -6.49 7.99 -4.41
CA LEU A 52 -6.22 9.36 -4.01
C LEU A 52 -6.68 10.30 -5.13
N PHE A 53 -7.72 11.08 -4.85
CA PHE A 53 -8.29 12.05 -5.78
C PHE A 53 -7.68 13.43 -5.49
N ASN A 54 -6.53 13.73 -6.09
CA ASN A 54 -5.81 15.00 -5.89
C ASN A 54 -6.37 16.15 -6.72
N GLY A 55 -7.23 15.82 -7.68
CA GLY A 55 -7.93 16.77 -8.52
C GLY A 55 -8.93 16.03 -9.40
N VAL A 56 -9.64 16.77 -10.23
CA VAL A 56 -10.68 16.18 -11.08
C VAL A 56 -10.10 15.29 -12.19
N ASP A 57 -8.83 15.52 -12.55
CA ASP A 57 -8.11 14.80 -13.60
C ASP A 57 -6.84 14.12 -13.07
N ASP A 58 -6.70 13.98 -11.75
CA ASP A 58 -5.53 13.38 -11.09
C ASP A 58 -5.98 12.36 -10.03
N VAL A 59 -5.91 11.08 -10.43
CA VAL A 59 -6.27 9.94 -9.58
C VAL A 59 -5.05 9.03 -9.46
N ASN A 60 -4.56 8.87 -8.24
CA ASN A 60 -3.44 8.00 -7.93
C ASN A 60 -3.92 6.75 -7.21
N LEU A 61 -3.25 5.62 -7.47
CA LEU A 61 -3.55 4.34 -6.85
C LEU A 61 -2.40 3.92 -5.94
N MET A 62 -2.73 3.45 -4.74
CA MET A 62 -1.85 2.67 -3.91
C MET A 62 -2.45 1.29 -3.66
N ILE A 63 -1.62 0.26 -3.70
CA ILE A 63 -2.00 -1.14 -3.48
C ILE A 63 -1.16 -1.65 -2.31
N ASP A 64 -1.81 -2.16 -1.28
CA ASP A 64 -1.16 -2.67 -0.06
C ASP A 64 -0.15 -1.68 0.54
N GLY A 65 -0.53 -0.40 0.54
CA GLY A 65 0.28 0.70 1.05
C GLY A 65 1.44 1.13 0.17
N ARG A 66 1.57 0.59 -1.05
CA ARG A 66 2.63 0.96 -2.00
C ARG A 66 2.05 1.74 -3.17
N VAL A 67 2.74 2.81 -3.57
CA VAL A 67 2.36 3.59 -4.76
C VAL A 67 2.43 2.70 -6.00
N PHE A 68 1.35 2.68 -6.77
CA PHE A 68 1.32 2.07 -8.08
C PHE A 68 2.25 2.84 -9.02
N LYS A 69 3.22 2.14 -9.63
CA LYS A 69 4.15 2.74 -10.58
C LYS A 69 3.55 2.68 -11.98
N ALA A 70 3.09 3.83 -12.47
CA ALA A 70 2.59 3.94 -13.83
C ALA A 70 3.70 3.68 -14.86
N ASP A 71 3.29 3.13 -15.99
CA ASP A 71 4.11 2.98 -17.19
C ASP A 71 3.39 3.60 -18.41
N GLU A 72 3.96 3.48 -19.60
CA GLU A 72 3.40 4.08 -20.83
C GLU A 72 2.00 3.55 -21.19
N ARG A 73 1.56 2.42 -20.64
CA ARG A 73 0.30 1.74 -20.99
C ARG A 73 -0.64 1.53 -19.81
N ASN A 74 -0.20 1.81 -18.58
CA ASN A 74 -0.93 1.49 -17.36
C ASN A 74 -0.77 2.60 -16.30
N PRO A 75 -1.86 3.23 -15.81
CA PRO A 75 -3.25 3.00 -16.22
C PRO A 75 -3.54 3.47 -17.65
N GLU A 76 -4.51 2.83 -18.28
CA GLU A 76 -5.17 3.39 -19.46
C GLU A 76 -6.10 4.52 -18.97
N ILE A 77 -5.88 5.73 -19.47
CA ILE A 77 -6.69 6.91 -19.14
C ILE A 77 -7.55 7.28 -20.34
N LEU A 78 -8.86 7.35 -20.13
CA LEU A 78 -9.80 7.83 -21.13
C LEU A 78 -10.37 9.19 -20.75
N ASP A 79 -10.42 10.05 -21.74
CA ASP A 79 -11.05 11.36 -21.63
C ASP A 79 -12.56 11.26 -21.90
N ASP A 80 -13.34 12.09 -21.20
CA ASP A 80 -14.77 12.26 -21.45
C ASP A 80 -15.17 13.73 -21.31
N TRP A 81 -16.33 14.07 -21.88
CA TRP A 81 -16.97 15.37 -21.68
C TRP A 81 -17.61 15.44 -20.28
N PRO A 82 -17.79 16.66 -19.73
CA PRO A 82 -18.57 16.84 -18.52
C PRO A 82 -19.98 16.27 -18.66
N LEU A 83 -20.56 15.90 -17.53
CA LEU A 83 -21.93 15.41 -17.44
C LEU A 83 -22.90 16.44 -18.03
N HIS A 84 -23.83 15.96 -18.85
CA HIS A 84 -24.98 16.78 -19.25
C HIS A 84 -25.84 17.10 -18.04
N GLN A 85 -26.39 18.32 -18.04
CA GLN A 85 -27.33 18.78 -17.02
C GLN A 85 -28.46 17.75 -16.83
N SER A 86 -28.76 17.47 -15.57
CA SER A 86 -29.77 16.51 -15.16
C SER A 86 -30.76 17.19 -14.23
N LYS A 87 -32.05 16.85 -14.39
CA LYS A 87 -33.11 17.25 -13.45
C LYS A 87 -33.24 16.29 -12.27
N ALA A 88 -32.37 15.27 -12.18
CA ALA A 88 -32.40 14.28 -11.11
C ALA A 88 -31.92 14.93 -9.80
N GLY A 89 -32.81 14.98 -8.80
CA GLY A 89 -32.60 15.79 -7.61
C GLY A 89 -31.78 15.17 -6.48
N LYS A 90 -31.31 13.92 -6.60
CA LYS A 90 -30.54 13.25 -5.52
C LYS A 90 -29.46 12.30 -6.06
N THR A 91 -28.20 12.60 -5.75
CA THR A 91 -27.06 11.68 -5.87
C THR A 91 -27.20 10.56 -4.84
N ARG A 92 -26.78 9.35 -5.19
CA ARG A 92 -26.77 8.19 -4.29
C ARG A 92 -25.38 7.56 -4.30
N LEU A 93 -24.91 7.16 -3.13
CA LEU A 93 -23.77 6.27 -2.98
C LEU A 93 -24.29 4.85 -2.79
N VAL A 94 -23.74 3.90 -3.53
CA VAL A 94 -24.08 2.48 -3.45
C VAL A 94 -22.77 1.70 -3.38
N VAL A 95 -22.70 0.72 -2.49
CA VAL A 95 -21.59 -0.22 -2.37
C VAL A 95 -22.10 -1.61 -2.69
N GLY A 96 -21.34 -2.37 -3.48
CA GLY A 96 -21.64 -3.76 -3.81
C GLY A 96 -22.62 -3.98 -4.98
N ALA A 97 -23.11 -2.91 -5.62
CA ALA A 97 -23.93 -3.01 -6.84
C ALA A 97 -23.97 -1.67 -7.59
N CYS A 98 -24.48 -1.70 -8.82
CA CYS A 98 -24.70 -0.55 -9.68
C CYS A 98 -26.19 -0.18 -9.73
N TRP A 99 -26.53 1.09 -9.45
CA TRP A 99 -27.91 1.58 -9.61
C TRP A 99 -28.24 1.88 -11.08
N HIS A 100 -29.21 1.15 -11.63
CA HIS A 100 -29.70 1.36 -12.99
C HIS A 100 -30.92 2.29 -13.02
N GLY A 101 -30.69 3.57 -13.29
CA GLY A 101 -31.75 4.59 -13.34
C GLY A 101 -32.86 4.35 -14.38
N ARG A 102 -32.60 3.65 -15.49
CA ARG A 102 -33.68 3.29 -16.44
C ARG A 102 -34.60 2.19 -15.89
N GLN A 103 -34.03 1.23 -15.19
CA GLN A 103 -34.73 0.06 -14.64
C GLN A 103 -35.25 0.32 -13.22
N GLN A 104 -34.81 1.40 -12.57
CA GLN A 104 -35.08 1.72 -11.17
C GLN A 104 -34.74 0.54 -10.24
N ALA A 105 -33.63 -0.17 -10.54
CA ALA A 105 -33.21 -1.36 -9.84
C ALA A 105 -31.68 -1.41 -9.71
N MET A 106 -31.18 -2.22 -8.77
CA MET A 106 -29.76 -2.56 -8.69
C MET A 106 -29.43 -3.66 -9.70
N ALA A 107 -28.23 -3.60 -10.26
CA ALA A 107 -27.67 -4.60 -11.16
C ALA A 107 -26.14 -4.67 -10.97
N GLN A 108 -25.47 -5.57 -11.69
CA GLN A 108 -24.00 -5.70 -11.67
C GLN A 108 -23.46 -5.82 -10.23
N TYR A 109 -24.04 -6.76 -9.48
CA TYR A 109 -23.67 -6.99 -8.09
C TYR A 109 -22.22 -7.42 -8.00
N PHE A 110 -21.51 -6.85 -7.04
CA PHE A 110 -20.15 -7.23 -6.70
C PHE A 110 -20.13 -8.68 -6.20
N GLN A 111 -19.21 -9.47 -6.73
CA GLN A 111 -18.97 -10.85 -6.32
C GLN A 111 -17.57 -10.93 -5.70
N GLY A 112 -17.52 -10.92 -4.38
CA GLY A 112 -16.29 -10.90 -3.61
C GLY A 112 -16.55 -10.51 -2.17
N SER A 113 -15.47 -10.38 -1.39
CA SER A 113 -15.54 -9.95 0.02
C SER A 113 -15.02 -8.53 0.18
N LEU A 114 -15.68 -7.73 1.02
CA LEU A 114 -15.22 -6.42 1.45
C LEU A 114 -15.12 -6.41 2.97
N SER A 115 -13.95 -6.08 3.50
CA SER A 115 -13.72 -5.97 4.95
C SER A 115 -13.96 -4.55 5.45
N SER A 116 -13.47 -3.56 4.71
CA SER A 116 -13.59 -2.15 5.07
C SER A 116 -13.68 -1.24 3.84
N VAL A 117 -14.47 -0.18 3.94
CA VAL A 117 -14.60 0.88 2.93
C VAL A 117 -14.64 2.21 3.65
N PHE A 118 -13.68 3.07 3.35
CA PHE A 118 -13.59 4.42 3.90
C PHE A 118 -13.69 5.44 2.76
N LEU A 119 -14.45 6.51 2.99
CA LEU A 119 -14.59 7.62 2.06
C LEU A 119 -14.33 8.91 2.83
N LEU A 120 -13.25 9.60 2.47
CA LEU A 120 -12.94 10.93 2.99
C LEU A 120 -13.51 11.96 2.01
N VAL A 121 -14.38 12.84 2.49
CA VAL A 121 -15.05 13.84 1.66
C VAL A 121 -14.38 15.19 1.88
N GLY A 122 -13.89 15.80 0.81
CA GLY A 122 -13.25 17.12 0.84
C GLY A 122 -11.78 17.11 1.24
N GLU A 123 -11.23 15.94 1.58
CA GLU A 123 -9.85 15.75 1.95
C GLU A 123 -9.28 14.51 1.25
N THR A 124 -7.96 14.50 1.05
CA THR A 124 -7.23 13.35 0.54
C THR A 124 -6.19 12.97 1.58
N GLU A 125 -6.20 11.69 1.98
CA GLU A 125 -5.24 11.17 2.95
C GLU A 125 -3.81 11.25 2.40
N SER A 126 -2.84 11.47 3.30
CA SER A 126 -1.44 11.54 2.93
C SER A 126 -0.87 10.15 2.59
N GLN A 127 0.02 10.10 1.59
CA GLN A 127 0.72 8.87 1.23
C GLN A 127 1.45 8.25 2.43
N SER A 128 2.08 9.08 3.28
CA SER A 128 2.79 8.62 4.47
C SER A 128 1.87 7.99 5.52
N ALA A 129 0.65 8.51 5.68
CA ALA A 129 -0.34 7.90 6.58
C ALA A 129 -0.82 6.54 6.05
N ILE A 130 -1.07 6.43 4.73
CA ILE A 130 -1.46 5.16 4.09
C ILE A 130 -0.32 4.13 4.23
N GLU A 131 0.91 4.52 3.91
CA GLU A 131 2.09 3.67 4.12
C GLU A 131 2.22 3.23 5.58
N CYS A 132 2.02 4.15 6.53
CA CYS A 132 2.08 3.86 7.96
C CYS A 132 1.03 2.81 8.37
N ALA A 133 -0.21 2.93 7.88
CA ALA A 133 -1.29 1.98 8.17
C ALA A 133 -1.00 0.57 7.64
N HIS A 134 -0.19 0.46 6.58
CA HIS A 134 0.23 -0.80 5.97
C HIS A 134 1.56 -1.34 6.47
N ARG A 135 2.32 -0.57 7.26
CA ARG A 135 3.57 -1.04 7.86
C ARG A 135 3.26 -1.89 9.09
N CYS A 136 4.00 -2.99 9.22
CA CYS A 136 4.04 -3.74 10.46
C CYS A 136 4.46 -2.80 11.61
N PRO A 137 3.64 -2.64 12.67
CA PRO A 137 3.99 -1.77 13.78
C PRO A 137 5.24 -2.23 14.53
N GLU A 138 5.58 -3.52 14.44
CA GLU A 138 6.79 -4.11 14.99
C GLU A 138 7.71 -4.54 13.85
N GLN A 139 8.94 -4.03 13.82
CA GLN A 139 9.89 -4.30 12.73
C GLN A 139 11.34 -4.25 13.20
N LEU A 140 12.25 -4.82 12.41
CA LEU A 140 13.69 -4.60 12.53
C LEU A 140 14.09 -3.44 11.62
N GLN A 141 14.87 -2.50 12.14
CA GLN A 141 15.34 -1.32 11.42
C GLN A 141 16.86 -1.20 11.52
N TYR A 142 17.51 -0.92 10.40
CA TYR A 142 18.91 -0.54 10.35
C TYR A 142 19.04 0.99 10.38
N THR A 143 19.78 1.50 11.35
CA THR A 143 19.86 2.95 11.65
C THR A 143 21.05 3.69 11.03
N GLY A 144 21.98 2.99 10.37
CA GLY A 144 23.21 3.58 9.81
C GLY A 144 23.25 3.62 8.29
N MET A 145 22.11 3.90 7.63
CA MET A 145 22.01 3.89 6.15
C MET A 145 22.96 4.91 5.49
N ASP A 146 23.20 6.03 6.15
CA ASP A 146 24.11 7.10 5.79
C ASP A 146 25.60 6.76 6.02
N GLU A 147 25.89 5.71 6.78
CA GLU A 147 27.25 5.24 7.09
C GLU A 147 27.73 4.11 6.16
N LEU A 148 26.91 3.73 5.17
CA LEU A 148 27.24 2.62 4.26
C LEU A 148 28.40 2.99 3.33
N VAL A 149 29.41 2.13 3.30
CA VAL A 149 30.55 2.23 2.39
C VAL A 149 30.46 1.19 1.27
N GLU A 150 31.28 1.33 0.23
CA GLU A 150 31.33 0.40 -0.89
C GLU A 150 31.55 -1.05 -0.42
N GLY A 151 30.76 -1.98 -0.97
CA GLY A 151 30.77 -3.38 -0.56
C GLY A 151 29.88 -3.71 0.65
N GLN A 152 29.20 -2.73 1.25
CA GLN A 152 28.16 -2.96 2.25
C GLN A 152 26.77 -2.90 1.64
N SER A 153 25.85 -3.72 2.16
CA SER A 153 24.44 -3.68 1.77
C SER A 153 23.52 -4.04 2.91
N VAL A 154 22.29 -3.52 2.86
CA VAL A 154 21.21 -3.82 3.80
C VAL A 154 19.98 -4.20 3.00
N ALA A 155 19.39 -5.34 3.32
CA ALA A 155 18.15 -5.82 2.71
C ALA A 155 17.13 -6.18 3.79
N TYR A 156 15.85 -5.94 3.52
CA TYR A 156 14.76 -6.27 4.43
C TYR A 156 13.86 -7.34 3.83
N GLY A 157 13.27 -8.18 4.69
CA GLY A 157 12.16 -9.04 4.31
C GLY A 157 10.88 -8.23 4.05
N THR A 158 9.89 -8.85 3.40
CA THR A 158 8.63 -8.19 3.00
C THR A 158 7.90 -7.52 4.17
N GLU A 159 7.84 -8.18 5.33
CA GLU A 159 7.22 -7.69 6.57
C GLU A 159 8.17 -6.88 7.46
N GLN A 160 9.41 -6.65 7.01
CA GLN A 160 10.48 -6.02 7.81
C GLN A 160 10.74 -6.74 9.15
N SER A 161 10.36 -8.01 9.27
CA SER A 161 10.65 -8.89 10.41
C SER A 161 12.04 -9.53 10.34
N SER A 162 12.72 -9.38 9.20
CA SER A 162 14.09 -9.83 8.96
C SER A 162 14.91 -8.72 8.30
N VAL A 163 16.16 -8.56 8.73
CA VAL A 163 17.15 -7.69 8.10
C VAL A 163 18.42 -8.49 7.80
N THR A 164 18.95 -8.34 6.59
CA THR A 164 20.21 -8.95 6.15
C THR A 164 21.22 -7.84 5.90
N VAL A 165 22.39 -7.94 6.51
CA VAL A 165 23.51 -7.01 6.31
C VAL A 165 24.69 -7.75 5.70
N THR A 166 25.32 -7.14 4.69
CA THR A 166 26.52 -7.68 4.03
C THR A 166 27.67 -6.71 4.23
N ALA A 167 28.86 -7.23 4.52
CA ALA A 167 30.09 -6.45 4.66
C ALA A 167 31.30 -7.28 4.22
N GLN A 168 32.42 -6.61 3.90
CA GLN A 168 33.62 -7.27 3.38
C GLN A 168 34.50 -7.91 4.47
N ASN A 169 34.39 -7.45 5.71
CA ASN A 169 35.18 -7.97 6.82
C ASN A 169 34.40 -7.94 8.14
N GLU A 170 34.91 -8.69 9.13
CA GLU A 170 34.30 -8.87 10.45
C GLU A 170 34.07 -7.55 11.20
N GLN A 171 35.04 -6.63 11.14
CA GLN A 171 34.95 -5.35 11.85
C GLN A 171 33.80 -4.49 11.32
N GLN A 172 33.65 -4.42 10.00
CA GLN A 172 32.54 -3.75 9.34
C GLN A 172 31.21 -4.45 9.63
N PHE A 173 31.17 -5.79 9.52
CA PHE A 173 29.98 -6.58 9.82
C PHE A 173 29.48 -6.34 11.26
N SER A 174 30.40 -6.38 12.24
CA SER A 174 30.07 -6.13 13.63
C SER A 174 29.52 -4.71 13.86
N LYS A 175 30.05 -3.69 13.17
CA LYS A 175 29.52 -2.32 13.26
C LYS A 175 28.12 -2.23 12.67
N MET A 176 27.88 -2.87 11.52
CA MET A 176 26.53 -2.90 10.93
C MET A 176 25.54 -3.62 11.84
N LEU A 177 25.92 -4.75 12.44
CA LEU A 177 25.06 -5.50 13.35
C LEU A 177 24.60 -4.65 14.55
N GLN A 178 25.48 -3.79 15.08
CA GLN A 178 25.16 -2.88 16.19
C GLN A 178 24.16 -1.78 15.83
N ARG A 179 23.95 -1.50 14.53
CA ARG A 179 22.99 -0.51 14.04
C ARG A 179 21.60 -1.09 13.81
N ILE A 180 21.40 -2.40 14.00
CA ILE A 180 20.09 -3.05 13.89
C ILE A 180 19.34 -2.86 15.21
N SER A 181 18.15 -2.29 15.12
CA SER A 181 17.24 -2.10 16.25
C SER A 181 15.90 -2.77 16.00
N TYR A 182 15.25 -3.20 17.07
CA TYR A 182 13.82 -3.51 17.04
C TYR A 182 13.05 -2.22 17.33
N VAL A 183 12.06 -1.93 16.49
CA VAL A 183 11.21 -0.73 16.60
C VAL A 183 9.76 -1.15 16.73
N ASN A 184 9.05 -0.45 17.62
CA ASN A 184 7.62 -0.63 17.82
C ASN A 184 6.92 0.73 17.81
N THR A 185 6.05 0.96 16.84
CA THR A 185 5.33 2.23 16.67
C THR A 185 3.94 2.25 17.34
N GLN A 186 3.51 1.16 17.98
CA GLN A 186 2.22 1.13 18.66
C GLN A 186 2.24 2.04 19.90
N GLU A 187 1.22 2.89 20.04
CA GLU A 187 1.03 3.70 21.25
C GLU A 187 0.84 2.83 22.50
N LYS A 188 0.18 1.67 22.34
CA LYS A 188 -0.03 0.66 23.39
C LYS A 188 0.59 -0.67 22.97
N PRO A 189 1.91 -0.82 23.15
CA PRO A 189 2.62 -1.98 22.65
C PRO A 189 2.14 -3.28 23.33
N ILE A 190 1.86 -4.33 22.55
CA ILE A 190 1.44 -5.65 23.08
C ILE A 190 2.58 -6.27 23.93
N PRO A 191 2.38 -6.54 25.23
CA PRO A 191 3.38 -7.18 26.08
C PRO A 191 3.74 -8.59 25.59
N GLY A 192 4.92 -9.06 26.00
CA GLY A 192 5.34 -10.44 25.75
C GLY A 192 6.75 -10.53 25.18
N HIS A 193 7.06 -11.73 24.70
CA HIS A 193 8.37 -12.10 24.24
C HIS A 193 8.45 -12.02 22.72
N ARG A 194 9.59 -11.56 22.18
CA ARG A 194 9.88 -11.58 20.75
C ARG A 194 11.18 -12.36 20.53
N PRO A 195 11.09 -13.65 20.18
CA PRO A 195 12.27 -14.43 19.89
C PRO A 195 12.93 -13.87 18.62
N TRP A 196 14.25 -13.84 18.61
CA TRP A 196 15.03 -13.48 17.44
C TRP A 196 16.07 -14.56 17.16
N THR A 197 16.44 -14.69 15.90
CA THR A 197 17.49 -15.59 15.44
C THR A 197 18.47 -14.79 14.60
N LEU A 198 19.76 -14.99 14.85
CA LEU A 198 20.86 -14.45 14.07
C LEU A 198 21.59 -15.60 13.39
N THR A 199 21.71 -15.53 12.09
CA THR A 199 22.49 -16.44 11.26
C THR A 199 23.53 -15.64 10.49
N ALA A 200 24.79 -16.08 10.51
CA ALA A 200 25.84 -15.46 9.73
C ALA A 200 26.42 -16.48 8.74
N THR A 201 26.73 -16.01 7.54
CA THR A 201 27.42 -16.81 6.51
C THR A 201 28.62 -16.02 6.05
N VAL A 202 29.78 -16.67 6.02
CA VAL A 202 31.05 -16.12 5.53
C VAL A 202 31.34 -16.74 4.18
N GLU A 203 31.56 -15.90 3.17
CA GLU A 203 32.06 -16.34 1.87
C GLU A 203 33.59 -16.20 1.83
N CYS A 204 34.29 -17.32 1.64
CA CYS A 204 35.74 -17.37 1.57
C CYS A 204 36.24 -17.32 0.11
N ALA A 205 37.54 -17.06 -0.05
CA ALA A 205 38.21 -17.14 -1.34
C ALA A 205 37.93 -18.50 -2.03
N GLY A 206 37.53 -18.46 -3.31
CA GLY A 206 37.13 -19.65 -4.08
C GLY A 206 35.64 -19.98 -4.01
N GLY A 207 34.79 -19.07 -3.51
CA GLY A 207 33.32 -19.22 -3.49
C GLY A 207 32.80 -20.20 -2.45
N LYS A 208 33.66 -20.66 -1.54
CA LYS A 208 33.26 -21.55 -0.45
C LYS A 208 32.50 -20.75 0.62
N GLN A 209 31.27 -21.13 0.90
CA GLN A 209 30.48 -20.53 1.97
C GLN A 209 30.53 -21.38 3.24
N VAL A 210 30.65 -20.71 4.38
CA VAL A 210 30.63 -21.31 5.71
C VAL A 210 29.59 -20.57 6.54
N SER A 211 28.54 -21.25 6.99
CA SER A 211 27.55 -20.68 7.91
C SER A 211 27.95 -20.94 9.36
N SER A 212 27.77 -19.94 10.20
CA SER A 212 27.92 -20.08 11.65
C SER A 212 26.70 -20.80 12.25
N ASP A 213 26.87 -21.30 13.46
CA ASP A 213 25.72 -21.70 14.28
C ASP A 213 24.78 -20.50 14.48
N SER A 214 23.47 -20.79 14.50
CA SER A 214 22.47 -19.76 14.73
C SER A 214 22.52 -19.30 16.19
N ALA A 215 22.73 -18.02 16.44
CA ALA A 215 22.49 -17.44 17.76
C ALA A 215 21.00 -17.14 17.90
N LYS A 216 20.45 -17.36 19.10
CA LYS A 216 19.05 -17.11 19.42
C LYS A 216 18.97 -16.29 20.68
N GLY A 217 17.97 -15.43 20.75
CA GLY A 217 17.66 -14.70 21.96
C GLY A 217 16.23 -14.21 21.93
N GLU A 218 15.92 -13.33 22.87
CA GLU A 218 14.56 -12.87 23.08
C GLU A 218 14.58 -11.42 23.55
N LEU A 219 13.74 -10.58 22.93
CA LEU A 219 13.43 -9.26 23.43
C LEU A 219 12.23 -9.37 24.38
N ARG A 220 12.37 -8.81 25.58
CA ARG A 220 11.30 -8.78 26.58
C ARG A 220 10.66 -7.41 26.63
N LYS A 221 9.35 -7.39 26.50
CA LYS A 221 8.56 -6.17 26.46
C LYS A 221 7.63 -6.12 27.67
N TYR A 222 7.97 -5.23 28.59
CA TYR A 222 7.18 -4.96 29.78
C TYR A 222 6.25 -3.78 29.51
N ARG A 223 5.04 -3.82 30.06
CA ARG A 223 4.19 -2.63 30.14
C ARG A 223 4.81 -1.71 31.18
N CYS A 224 5.41 -0.60 30.76
CA CYS A 224 5.77 0.46 31.69
C CYS A 224 4.46 1.01 32.27
N HIS A 225 4.13 0.60 33.49
CA HIS A 225 3.12 1.30 34.27
C HIS A 225 3.73 2.67 34.61
N GLY A 226 3.34 3.70 33.86
CA GLY A 226 3.59 5.08 34.26
C GLY A 226 2.91 5.29 35.61
N GLY A 227 3.69 5.31 36.68
CA GLY A 227 3.24 5.83 37.96
C GLY A 227 3.00 7.33 37.77
N ALA A 228 1.76 7.75 37.98
CA ALA A 228 1.44 9.12 38.36
C ALA A 228 1.57 9.23 39.89
#